data_AF-A0AA39C6Y2-F1
#
_entry.id   AF-A0AA39C6Y2-F1
#
_cell.length_a   1.000
_cell.length_b   1.000
_cell.length_c   1.000
_cell.angle_alpha   90.00
_cell.angle_beta   90.00
_cell.angle_gamma   90.00
#
_symmetry.space_group_name_H-M   'P 1'
#
loop_
_entity.id
_entity.type
_entity.pdbx_description
1 polymer ?
#
loop_
_entity_poly.entity_id
_entity_poly.type
_entity_poly.pdbx_seq_one_letter_code
_entity_poly.pdbx_strand_id
1 'polypeptide(L)'
;MENTAPSFRHFLRVDVLLLQLMGLSSFNTFFSNGEFHSSWSDGCFIIVGVSMILSVVSCQICTITFIGVDLNYAIEIFAAMSTTFLCAIKGMIWCAQQKKIHSILRQLSMQWENARARNFLTMENLKAAERSKSMQNIYIIAVFFVFSSYAIRPYILYFNYSLHRKMNDSFDYIRASVYPAVYPFVVESPQKFCALVTYQTLAGVFVLAERLENIIADDNSKHDEDIRQELQSIAKQHHELFL
;
A
#
# COMPACT_ATOMS: atom_id res chain seq x y z
N MET A 1 16.74 -24.20 -28.76
CA MET A 1 15.87 -23.02 -28.76
C MET A 1 16.13 -22.26 -27.47
N GLU A 2 16.68 -21.05 -27.56
CA GLU A 2 16.81 -20.19 -26.38
C GLU A 2 15.42 -19.77 -25.94
N ASN A 3 15.11 -19.98 -24.66
CA ASN A 3 13.83 -19.59 -24.12
C ASN A 3 13.82 -18.07 -23.87
N THR A 4 13.09 -17.34 -24.71
CA THR A 4 12.97 -15.88 -24.66
C THR A 4 11.99 -15.38 -23.60
N ALA A 5 11.28 -16.28 -22.91
CA ALA A 5 10.31 -15.89 -21.89
C ALA A 5 11.00 -15.17 -20.70
N PRO A 6 10.41 -14.06 -20.21
CA PRO A 6 10.93 -13.33 -19.06
C PRO A 6 10.86 -14.15 -17.76
N SER A 7 11.79 -13.89 -16.85
CA SER A 7 11.80 -14.50 -15.52
C SER A 7 10.66 -13.97 -14.64
N PHE A 8 10.27 -14.73 -13.63
CA PHE A 8 9.22 -14.31 -12.67
C PHE A 8 9.58 -12.98 -12.00
N ARG A 9 10.87 -12.79 -11.72
CA ARG A 9 11.43 -11.56 -11.16
C ARG A 9 11.13 -10.34 -12.02
N HIS A 10 11.02 -10.47 -13.33
CA HIS A 10 10.71 -9.35 -14.22
C HIS A 10 9.31 -8.76 -13.96
N PHE A 11 8.36 -9.58 -13.54
CA PHE A 11 6.98 -9.15 -13.27
C PHE A 11 6.86 -8.49 -11.90
N LEU A 12 7.40 -9.12 -10.86
CA LEU A 12 7.28 -8.64 -9.47
C LEU A 12 8.36 -7.64 -9.02
N ARG A 13 9.28 -7.23 -9.90
CA ARG A 13 10.41 -6.36 -9.51
C ARG A 13 9.95 -5.06 -8.86
N VAL A 14 8.90 -4.44 -9.41
CA VAL A 14 8.38 -3.17 -8.91
C VAL A 14 7.74 -3.38 -7.54
N ASP A 15 6.99 -4.46 -7.35
CA ASP A 15 6.35 -4.78 -6.07
C ASP A 15 7.38 -5.05 -5.00
N VAL A 16 8.37 -5.88 -5.29
CA VAL A 16 9.43 -6.17 -4.32
C VAL A 16 10.21 -4.90 -3.96
N LEU A 17 10.40 -3.97 -4.91
CA LEU A 17 10.96 -2.66 -4.60
C LEU A 17 10.04 -1.82 -3.71
N LEU A 18 8.73 -1.80 -3.99
CA LEU A 18 7.75 -1.10 -3.16
C LEU A 18 7.72 -1.68 -1.75
N LEU A 19 7.62 -2.99 -1.59
CA LEU A 19 7.71 -3.70 -0.30
C LEU A 19 8.99 -3.32 0.46
N GLN A 20 10.14 -3.24 -0.22
CA GLN A 20 11.40 -2.84 0.39
C GLN A 20 11.40 -1.37 0.83
N LEU A 21 10.83 -0.47 0.03
CA LEU A 21 10.65 0.94 0.40
C LEU A 21 9.69 1.10 1.58
N MET A 22 8.78 0.14 1.77
CA MET A 22 7.92 -0.03 2.93
C MET A 22 8.61 -0.74 4.09
N GLY A 23 9.94 -0.75 4.14
CA GLY A 23 10.68 -1.34 5.26
C GLY A 23 10.62 -2.86 5.35
N LEU A 24 10.00 -3.57 4.40
CA LEU A 24 9.99 -5.04 4.33
C LEU A 24 11.22 -5.55 3.58
N SER A 25 12.39 -5.21 4.11
CA SER A 25 13.69 -5.45 3.50
C SER A 25 13.96 -6.94 3.22
N SER A 26 13.37 -7.83 4.02
CA SER A 26 13.50 -9.28 3.90
C SER A 26 12.95 -9.87 2.59
N PHE A 27 12.06 -9.17 1.87
CA PHE A 27 11.45 -9.69 0.63
C PHE A 27 12.42 -9.85 -0.54
N ASN A 28 13.64 -9.31 -0.47
CA ASN A 28 14.66 -9.60 -1.50
C ASN A 28 15.07 -11.09 -1.49
N THR A 29 15.00 -11.73 -0.32
CA THR A 29 15.45 -13.13 -0.14
C THR A 29 14.57 -14.12 -0.86
N PHE A 30 13.36 -13.73 -1.23
CA PHE A 30 12.40 -14.51 -1.97
C PHE A 30 12.93 -15.16 -3.26
N PHE A 31 13.68 -14.39 -4.06
CA PHE A 31 14.27 -14.86 -5.32
C PHE A 31 15.58 -15.63 -5.10
N SER A 32 16.12 -15.60 -3.88
CA SER A 32 17.27 -16.41 -3.49
C SER A 32 16.78 -17.67 -2.80
N ASN A 33 17.49 -18.79 -2.92
CA ASN A 33 17.10 -20.02 -2.22
C ASN A 33 17.28 -19.96 -0.69
N GLY A 34 17.53 -18.77 -0.13
CA GLY A 34 17.71 -18.55 1.30
C GLY A 34 16.46 -18.84 2.13
N GLU A 35 16.68 -19.11 3.41
CA GLU A 35 15.60 -19.14 4.39
C GLU A 35 15.10 -17.73 4.66
N PHE A 36 13.80 -17.60 4.93
CA PHE A 36 13.21 -16.32 5.31
C PHE A 36 13.75 -15.91 6.67
N HIS A 37 14.59 -14.87 6.69
CA HIS A 37 15.04 -14.26 7.93
C HIS A 37 14.33 -12.92 8.12
N SER A 38 13.44 -12.87 9.10
CA SER A 38 12.84 -11.61 9.56
C SER A 38 13.96 -10.74 10.09
N SER A 39 14.23 -9.64 9.38
CA SER A 39 15.12 -8.62 9.89
C SER A 39 14.41 -7.89 11.04
N TRP A 40 15.15 -7.58 12.10
CA TRP A 40 14.65 -6.73 13.17
C TRP A 40 14.18 -5.36 12.64
N SER A 41 14.75 -4.89 11.53
CA SER A 41 14.32 -3.67 10.84
C SER A 41 12.85 -3.71 10.40
N ASP A 42 12.37 -4.87 9.96
CA ASP A 42 11.00 -5.02 9.47
C ASP A 42 10.02 -4.85 10.66
N GLY A 43 10.34 -5.45 11.81
CA GLY A 43 9.58 -5.28 13.05
C GLY A 43 9.56 -3.84 13.56
N CYS A 44 10.72 -3.16 13.54
CA CYS A 44 10.81 -1.74 13.91
C CYS A 44 9.94 -0.87 13.00
N PHE A 45 9.97 -1.09 11.69
CA PHE A 45 9.17 -0.32 10.74
C PHE A 45 7.68 -0.46 11.01
N ILE A 46 7.21 -1.68 11.31
CA ILE A 46 5.81 -1.95 11.65
C ILE A 46 5.41 -1.24 12.94
N ILE A 47 6.22 -1.36 14.00
CA ILE A 47 5.92 -0.71 15.29
C ILE A 47 5.85 0.81 15.11
N VAL A 48 6.80 1.41 14.38
CA VAL A 48 6.81 2.84 14.09
C VAL A 48 5.58 3.23 13.28
N GLY A 49 5.29 2.53 12.17
CA GLY A 49 4.13 2.82 11.33
C GLY A 49 2.80 2.72 12.07
N VAL A 50 2.58 1.65 12.83
CA VAL A 50 1.37 1.45 13.65
C VAL A 50 1.26 2.53 14.73
N SER A 51 2.35 2.87 15.41
CA SER A 51 2.33 3.94 16.43
C SER A 51 2.01 5.31 15.83
N MET A 52 2.54 5.62 14.64
CA MET A 52 2.20 6.86 13.92
C MET A 52 0.72 6.90 13.58
N ILE A 53 0.18 5.82 13.01
CA ILE A 53 -1.25 5.70 12.67
C ILE A 53 -2.12 5.89 13.91
N LEU A 54 -1.83 5.17 15.00
CA LEU A 54 -2.59 5.28 16.25
C LEU A 54 -2.56 6.71 16.79
N SER A 55 -1.42 7.38 16.76
CA SER A 55 -1.31 8.76 17.23
C SER A 55 -2.17 9.74 16.42
N VAL A 56 -2.25 9.57 15.09
CA VAL A 56 -3.09 10.39 14.20
C VAL A 56 -4.57 10.14 14.50
N VAL A 57 -4.97 8.87 14.64
CA VAL A 57 -6.34 8.50 14.99
C VAL A 57 -6.74 9.05 16.36
N SER A 58 -5.86 8.95 17.37
CA SER A 58 -6.11 9.53 18.68
C SER A 58 -6.33 11.05 18.62
N CYS A 59 -5.51 11.78 17.85
CA CYS A 59 -5.70 13.23 17.66
C CYS A 59 -7.05 13.54 16.99
N GLN A 60 -7.47 12.75 15.99
CA GLN A 60 -8.75 12.90 15.32
C GLN A 60 -9.94 12.65 16.26
N ILE A 61 -9.87 11.62 17.10
CA ILE A 61 -10.90 11.35 18.13
C ILE A 61 -11.01 12.54 19.08
N CYS A 62 -9.89 13.02 19.62
CA CYS A 62 -9.87 14.20 20.48
C CYS A 62 -10.52 15.41 19.79
N THR A 63 -10.25 15.60 18.51
CA THR A 63 -10.82 16.71 17.73
C THR A 63 -12.35 16.66 17.69
N ILE A 64 -12.93 15.48 17.41
CA ILE A 64 -14.38 15.28 17.38
C ILE A 64 -15.00 15.54 18.76
N THR A 65 -14.33 15.11 19.83
CA THR A 65 -14.88 15.28 21.19
C THR A 65 -14.80 16.70 21.71
N PHE A 66 -13.79 17.47 21.31
CA PHE A 66 -13.52 18.81 21.86
C PHE A 66 -14.15 19.95 21.06
N ILE A 67 -14.28 19.79 19.75
CA ILE A 67 -14.85 20.82 18.88
C ILE A 67 -16.29 20.41 18.59
N GLY A 68 -17.26 21.28 18.89
CA GLY A 68 -18.63 21.11 18.42
C GLY A 68 -18.68 21.28 16.90
N VAL A 69 -18.27 20.25 16.17
CA VAL A 69 -17.98 20.35 14.74
C VAL A 69 -19.25 20.32 13.89
N ASP A 70 -19.26 21.11 12.81
CA ASP A 70 -20.17 20.94 11.69
C ASP A 70 -20.21 19.49 11.19
N LEU A 71 -21.42 19.01 10.88
CA LEU A 71 -21.66 17.62 10.43
C LEU A 71 -20.78 17.21 9.24
N ASN A 72 -20.58 18.10 8.27
CA ASN A 72 -19.79 17.82 7.07
C ASN A 72 -18.32 17.52 7.42
N TYR A 73 -17.76 18.26 8.37
CA TYR A 73 -16.37 18.07 8.79
C TYR A 73 -16.24 16.82 9.68
N ALA A 74 -17.25 16.53 10.51
CA ALA A 74 -17.29 15.28 11.27
C ALA A 74 -17.30 14.05 10.34
N ILE A 75 -18.06 14.10 9.24
CA ILE A 75 -18.08 13.04 8.21
C ILE A 75 -16.70 12.88 7.56
N GLU A 76 -16.02 13.98 7.23
CA GLU A 76 -14.67 13.94 6.65
C GLU A 76 -13.66 13.29 7.59
N ILE A 77 -13.66 13.67 8.88
CA ILE A 77 -12.78 13.03 9.88
C ILE A 77 -13.13 11.56 10.03
N PHE A 78 -14.41 11.21 10.10
CA PHE A 78 -14.82 9.81 10.24
C PHE A 78 -14.38 8.95 9.06
N ALA A 79 -14.47 9.46 7.84
CA ALA A 79 -13.98 8.78 6.64
C ALA A 79 -12.45 8.59 6.67
N ALA A 80 -11.71 9.62 7.11
CA ALA A 80 -10.27 9.54 7.28
C ALA A 80 -9.87 8.52 8.36
N MET A 81 -10.52 8.55 9.52
CA MET A 81 -10.33 7.59 10.61
C MET A 81 -10.60 6.15 10.14
N SER A 82 -11.74 5.92 9.46
CA SER A 82 -12.13 4.60 8.97
C SER A 82 -11.11 4.05 7.98
N THR A 83 -10.65 4.89 7.04
CA THR A 83 -9.61 4.51 6.07
C THR A 83 -8.31 4.15 6.77
N THR A 84 -7.88 4.98 7.72
CA THR A 84 -6.64 4.81 8.47
C THR A 84 -6.68 3.55 9.34
N PHE A 85 -7.82 3.27 9.97
CA PHE A 85 -8.06 2.09 10.79
C PHE A 85 -8.08 0.81 9.95
N LEU A 86 -8.73 0.83 8.78
CA LEU A 86 -8.72 -0.30 7.85
C LEU A 86 -7.30 -0.64 7.39
N CYS A 87 -6.48 0.37 7.11
CA CYS A 87 -5.08 0.19 6.81
C CYS A 87 -4.35 -0.43 8.01
N ALA A 88 -4.43 0.16 9.20
CA ALA A 88 -3.78 -0.42 10.38
C ALA A 88 -4.12 -1.92 10.60
N ILE A 89 -5.38 -2.32 10.45
CA ILE A 89 -5.80 -3.73 10.53
C ILE A 89 -5.12 -4.57 9.47
N LYS A 90 -5.15 -4.13 8.21
CA LYS A 90 -4.58 -4.86 7.08
C LYS A 90 -3.05 -4.97 7.20
N GLY A 91 -2.37 -3.90 7.61
CA GLY A 91 -0.95 -3.93 7.97
C GLY A 91 -0.67 -4.97 9.06
N MET A 92 -1.49 -5.04 10.12
CA MET A 92 -1.34 -6.08 11.15
C MET A 92 -1.59 -7.49 10.62
N ILE A 93 -2.62 -7.69 9.80
CA ILE A 93 -2.91 -9.00 9.16
C ILE A 93 -1.73 -9.42 8.27
N TRP A 94 -1.21 -8.49 7.47
CA TRP A 94 -0.04 -8.73 6.63
C TRP A 94 1.16 -9.17 7.45
N CYS A 95 1.45 -8.48 8.56
CA CYS A 95 2.53 -8.86 9.47
C CYS A 95 2.34 -10.27 10.03
N ALA A 96 1.11 -10.63 10.40
CA ALA A 96 0.78 -11.96 10.89
C ALA A 96 0.94 -13.04 9.80
N GLN A 97 0.62 -12.71 8.54
CA GLN A 97 0.62 -13.64 7.40
C GLN A 97 1.91 -13.61 6.56
N GLN A 98 2.88 -12.76 6.90
CA GLN A 98 4.08 -12.50 6.07
C GLN A 98 4.82 -13.78 5.69
N LYS A 99 4.99 -14.72 6.64
CA LYS A 99 5.65 -16.01 6.38
C LYS A 99 4.88 -16.87 5.37
N LYS A 100 3.54 -16.86 5.44
CA LYS A 100 2.67 -17.62 4.54
C LYS A 100 2.71 -17.02 3.13
N ILE A 101 2.60 -15.70 3.03
CA ILE A 101 2.70 -14.97 1.75
C ILE A 101 4.04 -15.22 1.08
N HIS A 102 5.14 -15.12 1.84
CA HIS A 102 6.48 -15.42 1.34
C HIS A 102 6.58 -16.86 0.79
N SER A 103 6.02 -17.84 1.50
CA SER A 103 5.99 -19.24 1.05
C SER A 103 5.20 -19.44 -0.24
N ILE A 104 4.00 -18.86 -0.33
CA ILE A 104 3.12 -18.95 -1.52
C ILE A 104 3.81 -18.36 -2.73
N LEU A 105 4.30 -17.13 -2.59
CA LEU A 105 5.05 -16.49 -3.66
C LEU A 105 6.20 -17.43 -4.09
N ARG A 106 6.89 -18.11 -3.15
CA ARG A 106 8.16 -18.78 -3.46
C ARG A 106 7.88 -20.00 -4.31
N GLN A 107 6.79 -20.69 -3.95
CA GLN A 107 6.24 -21.77 -4.75
C GLN A 107 5.86 -21.30 -6.16
N LEU A 108 5.16 -20.16 -6.28
CA LEU A 108 4.82 -19.57 -7.58
C LEU A 108 6.06 -19.24 -8.42
N SER A 109 7.09 -18.64 -7.82
CA SER A 109 8.35 -18.34 -8.50
C SER A 109 9.04 -19.60 -8.98
N MET A 110 9.09 -20.66 -8.15
CA MET A 110 9.69 -21.93 -8.54
C MET A 110 8.89 -22.61 -9.67
N GLN A 111 7.57 -22.60 -9.58
CA GLN A 111 6.70 -23.15 -10.62
C GLN A 111 6.85 -22.39 -11.94
N TRP A 112 6.92 -21.06 -11.90
CA TRP A 112 7.16 -20.23 -13.09
C TRP A 112 8.50 -20.55 -13.75
N GLU A 113 9.60 -20.56 -12.98
CA GLU A 113 10.92 -20.86 -13.53
C GLU A 113 11.02 -22.31 -14.03
N ASN A 114 10.33 -23.26 -13.39
CA ASN A 114 10.25 -24.64 -13.88
C ASN A 114 9.44 -24.75 -15.19
N ALA A 115 8.30 -24.08 -15.28
CA ALA A 115 7.49 -24.03 -16.49
C ALA A 115 8.25 -23.36 -17.64
N ARG A 116 9.01 -22.30 -17.32
CA ARG A 116 9.95 -21.66 -18.24
C ARG A 116 11.02 -22.63 -18.70
N ALA A 117 11.78 -23.25 -17.79
CA ALA A 117 12.86 -24.18 -18.17
C ALA A 117 12.40 -25.32 -19.08
N ARG A 118 11.14 -25.77 -18.94
CA ARG A 118 10.54 -26.84 -19.74
C ARG A 118 9.79 -26.34 -21.00
N ASN A 119 9.79 -25.04 -21.28
CA ASN A 119 9.03 -24.40 -22.37
C ASN A 119 7.51 -24.69 -22.32
N PHE A 120 6.95 -24.86 -21.11
CA PHE A 120 5.50 -25.03 -20.91
C PHE A 120 4.74 -23.72 -20.76
N LEU A 121 5.43 -22.57 -20.81
CA LEU A 121 4.78 -21.26 -20.78
C LEU A 121 4.05 -21.02 -22.11
N THR A 122 2.71 -21.01 -22.05
CA THR A 122 1.87 -20.62 -23.17
C THR A 122 1.92 -19.11 -23.38
N MET A 123 1.63 -18.67 -24.61
CA MET A 123 1.50 -17.24 -24.93
C MET A 123 0.38 -16.57 -24.12
N GLU A 124 -0.66 -17.32 -23.74
CA GLU A 124 -1.77 -16.83 -22.91
C GLU A 124 -1.31 -16.50 -21.49
N ASN A 125 -0.51 -17.36 -20.86
CA ASN A 125 0.05 -17.11 -19.53
C ASN A 125 0.94 -15.87 -19.51
N LEU A 126 1.74 -15.68 -20.56
CA LEU A 126 2.59 -14.49 -20.71
C LEU A 126 1.74 -13.22 -20.84
N LYS A 127 0.71 -13.23 -21.68
CA LYS A 127 -0.21 -12.10 -21.84
C LYS A 127 -0.97 -11.78 -20.54
N ALA A 128 -1.38 -12.79 -19.79
CA ALA A 128 -2.03 -12.60 -18.49
C ALA A 128 -1.08 -11.92 -17.48
N ALA A 129 0.17 -12.39 -17.39
CA ALA A 129 1.19 -11.79 -16.52
C ALA A 129 1.52 -10.34 -16.92
N GLU A 130 1.63 -10.05 -18.22
CA GLU A 130 1.83 -8.68 -18.71
C GLU A 130 0.64 -7.77 -18.41
N ARG A 131 -0.59 -8.27 -18.54
CA ARG A 131 -1.80 -7.51 -18.22
C ARG A 131 -1.89 -7.19 -16.74
N SER A 132 -1.62 -8.16 -15.87
CA SER A 132 -1.59 -7.96 -14.41
C SER A 132 -0.56 -6.88 -14.03
N LYS A 133 0.66 -6.98 -14.56
CA LYS A 133 1.71 -5.95 -14.39
C LYS A 133 1.27 -4.57 -14.87
N SER A 134 0.58 -4.49 -16.02
CA SER A 134 0.08 -3.21 -16.54
C SER A 134 -1.00 -2.61 -15.64
N MET A 135 -1.95 -3.42 -15.15
CA MET A 135 -3.00 -2.96 -14.25
C MET A 135 -2.43 -2.44 -12.93
N GLN A 136 -1.46 -3.17 -12.39
CA GLN A 136 -0.72 -2.76 -11.20
C GLN A 136 0.01 -1.42 -11.38
N ASN A 137 0.71 -1.22 -12.51
CA ASN A 137 1.37 0.06 -12.79
C ASN A 137 0.37 1.23 -12.87
N ILE A 138 -0.75 1.03 -13.57
CA ILE A 138 -1.82 2.04 -13.66
C ILE A 138 -2.35 2.37 -12.26
N TYR A 139 -2.53 1.35 -11.42
CA TYR A 139 -3.00 1.52 -10.06
C TYR A 139 -1.98 2.28 -9.19
N ILE A 140 -0.69 1.92 -9.24
CA ILE A 140 0.40 2.66 -8.56
C ILE A 140 0.36 4.14 -8.94
N ILE A 141 0.23 4.44 -10.23
CA ILE A 141 0.16 5.83 -10.73
C ILE A 141 -1.08 6.54 -10.18
N ALA A 142 -2.25 5.90 -10.23
CA ALA A 142 -3.50 6.48 -9.73
C ALA A 142 -3.43 6.77 -8.22
N VAL A 143 -2.91 5.82 -7.44
CA VAL A 143 -2.71 5.93 -6.00
C VAL A 143 -1.72 7.05 -5.67
N PHE A 144 -0.60 7.13 -6.40
CA PHE A 144 0.38 8.19 -6.25
C PHE A 144 -0.21 9.57 -6.60
N PHE A 145 -1.03 9.66 -7.65
CA PHE A 145 -1.69 10.90 -8.05
C PHE A 145 -2.68 11.39 -6.98
N VAL A 146 -3.54 10.48 -6.49
CA VAL A 146 -4.47 10.78 -5.39
C VAL A 146 -3.69 11.23 -4.16
N PHE A 147 -2.68 10.48 -3.73
CA PHE A 147 -1.85 10.85 -2.59
C PHE A 147 -1.20 12.22 -2.74
N SER A 148 -0.57 12.48 -3.89
CA SER A 148 0.08 13.76 -4.18
C SER A 148 -0.92 14.90 -4.13
N SER A 149 -2.14 14.71 -4.63
CA SER A 149 -3.20 15.73 -4.59
C SER A 149 -3.56 16.13 -3.15
N TYR A 150 -3.58 15.16 -2.21
CA TYR A 150 -3.82 15.43 -0.79
C TYR A 150 -2.58 16.02 -0.10
N ALA A 151 -1.39 15.47 -0.35
CA ALA A 151 -0.15 15.89 0.29
C ALA A 151 0.30 17.29 -0.13
N ILE A 152 0.06 17.70 -1.38
CA ILE A 152 0.49 19.00 -1.92
C ILE A 152 -0.41 20.15 -1.41
N ARG A 153 -1.69 19.89 -1.13
CA ARG A 153 -2.68 20.89 -0.68
C ARG A 153 -2.19 21.81 0.45
N PRO A 154 -1.68 21.33 1.61
CA PRO A 154 -1.22 22.19 2.70
C PRO A 154 -0.08 23.12 2.27
N TYR A 155 0.81 22.66 1.39
CA TYR A 155 1.91 23.48 0.88
C TYR A 155 1.41 24.58 -0.05
N ILE A 156 0.44 24.28 -0.93
CA ILE A 156 -0.21 25.30 -1.78
C ILE A 156 -0.89 26.36 -0.91
N LEU A 157 -1.64 25.95 0.11
CA LEU A 157 -2.33 26.89 1.02
C LEU A 157 -1.33 27.80 1.74
N TYR A 158 -0.26 27.23 2.27
CA TYR A 158 0.81 27.99 2.93
C TYR A 158 1.52 28.93 1.96
N PHE A 159 1.85 28.48 0.75
CA PHE A 159 2.54 29.28 -0.26
C PHE A 159 1.67 30.46 -0.71
N ASN A 160 0.38 30.23 -0.96
CA ASN A 160 -0.58 31.28 -1.31
C ASN A 160 -0.72 32.32 -0.21
N TYR A 161 -0.78 31.89 1.06
CA TYR A 161 -0.80 32.81 2.20
C TYR A 161 0.49 33.65 2.27
N SER A 162 1.65 33.03 2.09
CA SER A 162 2.94 33.73 2.10
C SER A 162 3.02 34.82 1.03
N LEU A 163 2.51 34.54 -0.18
CA LEU A 163 2.48 35.49 -1.28
C LEU A 163 1.49 36.64 -1.08
N HIS A 164 0.33 36.37 -0.48
CA HIS A 164 -0.76 37.35 -0.33
C HIS A 164 -0.80 38.00 1.06
N ARG A 165 0.29 37.89 1.83
CA ARG A 165 0.35 38.33 3.23
C ARG A 165 0.01 39.82 3.35
N LYS A 166 -1.23 40.13 3.76
CA LYS A 166 -1.61 41.45 4.26
C LYS A 166 -1.12 41.58 5.70
N MET A 167 -0.71 42.78 6.11
CA MET A 167 0.01 43.01 7.38
C MET A 167 -0.74 42.59 8.66
N ASN A 168 -2.03 42.23 8.61
CA ASN A 168 -2.84 41.90 9.78
C ASN A 168 -3.52 40.52 9.77
N ASP A 169 -3.34 39.68 8.75
CA ASP A 169 -3.96 38.34 8.76
C ASP A 169 -3.05 37.32 9.46
N SER A 170 -3.57 36.66 10.49
CA SER A 170 -2.95 35.48 11.11
C SER A 170 -3.36 34.21 10.36
N PHE A 171 -2.39 33.36 10.02
CA PHE A 171 -2.67 32.09 9.37
C PHE A 171 -3.08 31.01 10.37
N ASP A 172 -4.23 30.38 10.14
CA ASP A 172 -4.69 29.24 10.92
C ASP A 172 -3.96 27.94 10.48
N TYR A 173 -2.77 27.74 11.04
CA TYR A 173 -1.92 26.56 10.76
C TYR A 173 -2.63 25.22 11.01
N ILE A 174 -3.54 25.15 12.00
CA ILE A 174 -4.25 23.93 12.36
C ILE A 174 -5.23 23.52 11.26
N ARG A 175 -5.99 24.48 10.73
CA ARG A 175 -7.04 24.24 9.72
C ARG A 175 -6.45 23.99 8.33
N ALA A 176 -5.23 24.46 8.08
CA ALA A 176 -4.53 24.28 6.81
C ALA A 176 -3.69 22.99 6.72
N SER A 177 -3.71 22.14 7.75
CA SER A 177 -2.99 20.85 7.76
C SER A 177 -3.68 19.77 6.92
N VAL A 178 -3.00 18.65 6.63
CA VAL A 178 -3.54 17.55 5.79
C VAL A 178 -4.76 16.91 6.43
N TYR A 179 -4.67 16.69 7.74
CA TYR A 179 -5.77 16.22 8.58
C TYR A 179 -6.06 17.29 9.61
N PRO A 180 -7.21 17.97 9.53
CA PRO A 180 -7.50 19.06 10.43
C PRO A 180 -7.87 18.45 11.80
N ALA A 181 -6.86 18.39 12.67
CA ALA A 181 -6.93 17.77 13.98
C ALA A 181 -6.35 18.71 15.05
N VAL A 182 -6.90 18.63 16.26
CA VAL A 182 -6.36 19.28 17.45
C VAL A 182 -5.18 18.46 17.92
N TYR A 183 -4.00 19.07 17.84
CA TYR A 183 -2.77 18.49 18.36
C TYR A 183 -2.55 18.91 19.81
N PRO A 184 -1.91 18.08 20.65
CA PRO A 184 -1.62 18.41 22.05
C PRO A 184 -0.49 19.46 22.20
N PHE A 185 -0.08 20.10 21.10
CA PHE A 185 0.96 21.12 21.04
C PHE A 185 0.53 22.26 20.12
N VAL A 186 1.04 23.45 20.42
CA VAL A 186 0.69 24.67 19.68
C VAL A 186 1.57 24.84 18.44
N VAL A 187 0.93 24.99 17.28
CA VAL A 187 1.57 25.17 15.96
C VAL A 187 1.56 26.65 15.58
N GLU A 188 2.45 27.43 16.21
CA GLU A 188 2.57 28.89 15.96
C GLU A 188 3.64 29.24 14.91
N SER A 189 4.55 28.32 14.61
CA SER A 189 5.69 28.60 13.73
C SER A 189 5.60 27.81 12.41
N PRO A 190 6.07 28.39 11.29
CA PRO A 190 6.14 27.69 10.01
C PRO A 190 6.95 26.39 10.07
N GLN A 191 8.01 26.35 10.87
CA GLN A 191 8.84 25.16 11.04
C GLN A 191 8.05 24.01 11.70
N LYS A 192 7.29 24.31 12.76
CA LYS A 192 6.40 23.33 13.42
C LYS A 192 5.31 22.85 12.47
N PHE A 193 4.74 23.75 11.66
CA PHE A 193 3.76 23.41 10.64
C PHE A 193 4.35 22.48 9.57
N CYS A 194 5.51 22.81 8.99
CA CYS A 194 6.18 21.96 8.01
C CYS A 194 6.55 20.59 8.59
N ALA A 195 7.04 20.54 9.84
CA ALA A 195 7.33 19.28 10.52
C ALA A 195 6.06 18.43 10.72
N LEU A 196 4.96 19.05 11.12
CA LEU A 196 3.67 18.39 11.28
C LEU A 196 3.12 17.84 9.96
N VAL A 197 3.12 18.66 8.90
CA VAL A 197 2.67 18.25 7.57
C VAL A 197 3.56 17.14 7.02
N THR A 198 4.88 17.21 7.24
CA THR A 198 5.81 16.15 6.86
C THR A 198 5.50 14.86 7.62
N TYR A 199 5.25 14.95 8.93
CA TYR A 199 4.87 13.80 9.76
C TYR A 199 3.57 13.15 9.29
N GLN A 200 2.53 13.95 9.03
CA GLN A 200 1.25 13.48 8.47
C GLN A 200 1.43 12.85 7.08
N THR A 201 2.25 13.48 6.23
CA THR A 201 2.55 12.97 4.88
C THR A 201 3.28 11.64 4.96
N LEU A 202 4.28 11.52 5.84
CA LEU A 202 4.96 10.25 6.08
C LEU A 202 3.97 9.18 6.55
N ALA A 203 3.13 9.46 7.54
CA ALA A 203 2.08 8.54 7.98
C ALA A 203 1.14 8.14 6.83
N GLY A 204 0.80 9.08 5.95
CA GLY A 204 0.03 8.82 4.73
C GLY A 204 0.77 7.93 3.72
N VAL A 205 2.08 8.08 3.57
CA VAL A 205 2.91 7.18 2.74
C VAL A 205 2.83 5.75 3.28
N PHE A 206 2.93 5.55 4.61
CA PHE A 206 2.76 4.21 5.22
C PHE A 206 1.40 3.58 4.91
N VAL A 207 0.32 4.37 4.95
CA VAL A 207 -1.04 3.93 4.59
C VAL A 207 -1.15 3.59 3.08
N LEU A 208 -0.52 4.40 2.24
CA LEU A 208 -0.55 4.25 0.78
C LEU A 208 0.16 2.99 0.30
N ALA A 209 1.35 2.82 0.85
CA ALA A 209 2.21 1.66 0.74
C ALA A 209 1.43 0.35 0.96
N GLU A 210 0.65 0.29 2.03
CA GLU A 210 -0.13 -0.90 2.38
C GLU A 210 -1.35 -1.12 1.45
N ARG A 211 -1.97 -0.04 0.93
CA ARG A 211 -3.09 -0.15 -0.03
C ARG A 211 -2.64 -0.68 -1.39
N LEU A 212 -1.36 -0.56 -1.70
CA LEU A 212 -0.74 -1.10 -2.91
C LEU A 212 -0.64 -2.63 -2.89
N GLU A 213 -0.35 -3.21 -1.73
CA GLU A 213 -0.24 -4.67 -1.57
C GLU A 213 -1.60 -5.39 -1.67
N ASN A 214 -2.66 -4.78 -1.15
CA ASN A 214 -3.97 -5.43 -1.04
C ASN A 214 -4.64 -5.71 -2.40
N ILE A 215 -4.41 -4.87 -3.40
CA ILE A 215 -4.99 -5.08 -4.74
C ILE A 215 -4.21 -6.15 -5.50
N ILE A 216 -2.91 -6.25 -5.25
CA ILE A 216 -2.08 -7.33 -5.79
C ILE A 216 -2.56 -8.68 -5.21
N ALA A 217 -3.00 -8.72 -3.96
CA ALA A 217 -3.53 -9.93 -3.34
C ALA A 217 -4.95 -10.31 -3.85
N ASP A 218 -5.84 -9.33 -4.04
CA ASP A 218 -7.24 -9.56 -4.44
C ASP A 218 -7.38 -9.94 -5.94
N ASP A 219 -6.54 -9.37 -6.81
CA ASP A 219 -6.51 -9.73 -8.25
C ASP A 219 -5.98 -11.15 -8.45
N ASN A 220 -5.01 -11.57 -7.63
CA ASN A 220 -4.47 -12.93 -7.67
C ASN A 220 -5.46 -13.98 -7.12
N SER A 221 -6.29 -13.65 -6.11
CA SER A 221 -7.21 -14.65 -5.54
C SER A 221 -8.39 -14.95 -6.48
N LYS A 222 -8.92 -13.94 -7.18
CA LYS A 222 -9.96 -14.15 -8.19
C LYS A 222 -9.44 -14.97 -9.37
N HIS A 223 -8.21 -14.70 -9.79
CA HIS A 223 -7.62 -15.43 -10.90
C HIS A 223 -7.30 -16.90 -10.54
N ASP A 224 -6.83 -17.17 -9.32
CA ASP A 224 -6.61 -18.55 -8.83
C ASP A 224 -7.92 -19.33 -8.68
N GLU A 225 -9.02 -18.66 -8.31
CA GLU A 225 -10.34 -19.28 -8.17
C GLU A 225 -10.94 -19.65 -9.54
N ASP A 226 -10.77 -18.79 -10.55
CA ASP A 226 -11.14 -19.09 -11.94
C ASP A 226 -10.32 -20.27 -12.51
N ILE A 227 -9.00 -20.29 -12.30
CA ILE A 227 -8.13 -21.40 -12.75
C ILE A 227 -8.50 -22.71 -12.03
N ARG A 228 -8.84 -22.66 -10.74
CA ARG A 228 -9.30 -23.84 -10.00
C ARG A 228 -10.61 -24.39 -10.55
N GLN A 229 -11.56 -23.51 -10.87
CA GLN A 229 -12.84 -23.93 -11.46
C GLN A 229 -12.64 -24.55 -12.84
N GLU A 230 -11.75 -23.99 -13.66
CA GLU A 230 -11.44 -24.50 -15.00
C GLU A 230 -10.73 -25.87 -14.95
N LEU A 231 -9.79 -26.06 -14.03
CA LEU A 231 -9.14 -27.37 -13.80
C LEU A 231 -10.14 -28.41 -13.29
N GLN A 232 -11.08 -28.02 -12.43
CA GLN A 232 -12.16 -28.90 -11.98
C GLN A 232 -13.10 -29.27 -13.13
N SER A 233 -13.41 -28.37 -14.05
CA SER A 233 -14.24 -28.69 -15.23
C SER A 233 -13.53 -29.62 -16.20
N ILE A 234 -12.23 -29.40 -16.44
CA ILE A 234 -11.42 -30.27 -17.31
C ILE A 234 -11.31 -31.68 -16.72
N ALA A 235 -11.08 -31.80 -15.41
CA ALA A 235 -11.03 -33.09 -14.73
C ALA A 235 -12.38 -33.84 -14.83
N LYS A 236 -13.49 -33.12 -14.76
CA LYS A 236 -14.84 -33.69 -14.90
C LYS A 236 -15.11 -34.19 -16.32
N GLN A 237 -14.76 -33.41 -17.34
CA GLN A 237 -14.88 -33.82 -18.74
C GLN A 237 -14.04 -35.05 -19.07
N HIS A 238 -12.81 -35.13 -18.55
CA HIS A 238 -11.99 -36.32 -18.73
C HIS A 238 -12.62 -37.56 -18.07
N HIS A 239 -13.21 -37.42 -16.88
CA HIS A 239 -13.87 -38.55 -16.21
C HIS A 239 -15.08 -39.08 -17.00
N GLU A 240 -15.87 -38.21 -17.62
CA GLU A 240 -17.01 -38.59 -18.46
C GLU A 240 -16.61 -39.28 -19.77
N LEU A 241 -15.41 -39.00 -20.31
CA LEU A 241 -14.89 -39.65 -21.52
C LEU A 241 -14.36 -41.07 -21.28
N PHE A 242 -14.11 -41.45 -20.03
CA PHE A 242 -13.59 -42.77 -19.65
C PHE A 242 -14.64 -43.70 -19.01
N LEU A 243 -15.90 -43.26 -18.94
CA LEU A 243 -17.07 -44.06 -18.57
C LEU A 243 -17.89 -44.41 -19.82
#